data_AF-A0A1S2CMD0-F1
#
_entry.id   AF-A0A1S2CMD0-F1
#
_cell.length_a   1.000
_cell.length_b   1.000
_cell.length_c   1.000
_cell.angle_alpha   90.00
_cell.angle_beta   90.00
_cell.angle_gamma   90.00
#
_symmetry.space_group_name_H-M   'P 1'
#
loop_
_entity.id
_entity.type
_entity.pdbx_description
1 polymer ?
#
loop_
_entity_poly.entity_id
_entity_poly.type
_entity_poly.pdbx_seq_one_letter_code
_entity_poly.pdbx_strand_id
1 'polypeptide(L)'
;MAFPGIISRLHSVSSSAELQRQLHQGEQYRAEAFWLPGMLHSQANEVLVTLSDKCSLFLELDHQELPLRSHDGRLHSNGQIITVNGQTMTLATTPGDGGLVPESGMAEMAVWLEAGHHHFLCSAAVQPVARAILNIWPLDPYLARHFLTGFTPLLQGATEADYLAVFTAREYPANPHSDWVQAYMKLEKKLHRAYLDH
;
A
#
# COMPACT_ATOMS: atom_id res chain seq x y z
N MET A 1 11.16 -3.20 -15.47
CA MET A 1 10.92 -2.47 -14.19
C MET A 1 11.31 -3.39 -13.04
N ALA A 2 11.76 -2.85 -11.91
CA ALA A 2 11.92 -3.63 -10.67
C ALA A 2 10.55 -3.85 -10.02
N PHE A 3 10.43 -4.86 -9.15
CA PHE A 3 9.20 -5.09 -8.40
C PHE A 3 8.96 -3.93 -7.41
N PRO A 4 7.71 -3.46 -7.21
CA PRO A 4 7.43 -2.30 -6.36
C PRO A 4 7.82 -2.55 -4.90
N GLY A 5 8.32 -1.52 -4.22
CA GLY A 5 8.63 -1.59 -2.80
C GLY A 5 7.39 -1.61 -1.91
N ILE A 6 6.32 -0.92 -2.32
CA ILE A 6 5.01 -0.97 -1.68
C ILE A 6 3.95 -1.25 -2.74
N ILE A 7 3.10 -2.25 -2.49
CA ILE A 7 1.85 -2.47 -3.21
C ILE A 7 0.70 -2.01 -2.33
N SER A 8 -0.11 -1.09 -2.84
CA SER A 8 -1.18 -0.42 -2.09
C SER A 8 -2.50 -1.16 -2.28
N ARG A 9 -2.99 -1.85 -1.26
CA ARG A 9 -4.28 -2.52 -1.30
C ARG A 9 -5.41 -1.52 -1.30
N LEU A 10 -6.24 -1.58 -2.35
CA LEU A 10 -7.48 -0.82 -2.42
C LEU A 10 -8.49 -1.32 -1.39
N HIS A 11 -9.21 -0.39 -0.78
CA HIS A 11 -10.29 -0.67 0.17
C HIS A 11 -11.59 -0.95 -0.55
N SER A 12 -12.34 -1.92 -0.04
CA SER A 12 -13.65 -2.25 -0.58
C SER A 12 -14.62 -1.12 -0.25
N VAL A 13 -15.19 -0.52 -1.30
CA VAL A 13 -16.05 0.65 -1.20
C VAL A 13 -17.31 0.43 -2.03
N SER A 14 -18.38 1.13 -1.65
CA SER A 14 -19.71 0.92 -2.26
C SER A 14 -19.96 1.84 -3.45
N SER A 15 -19.12 2.86 -3.66
CA SER A 15 -19.29 3.82 -4.76
C SER A 15 -18.02 3.98 -5.60
N SER A 16 -18.20 4.18 -6.91
CA SER A 16 -17.10 4.53 -7.83
C SER A 16 -16.40 5.83 -7.39
N ALA A 17 -17.14 6.80 -6.85
CA ALA A 17 -16.55 8.04 -6.33
C ALA A 17 -15.52 7.80 -5.20
N GLU A 18 -15.81 6.87 -4.28
CA GLU A 18 -14.86 6.49 -3.23
C GLU A 18 -13.65 5.74 -3.80
N LEU A 19 -13.86 4.87 -4.80
CA LEU A 19 -12.75 4.16 -5.46
C LEU A 19 -11.83 5.16 -6.18
N GLN A 20 -12.40 6.07 -6.95
CA GLN A 20 -11.68 7.13 -7.65
C GLN A 20 -10.92 8.03 -6.67
N ARG A 21 -11.49 8.31 -5.49
CA ARG A 21 -10.77 9.03 -4.42
C ARG A 21 -9.52 8.27 -3.98
N GLN A 22 -9.60 6.95 -3.77
CA GLN A 22 -8.44 6.14 -3.39
C GLN A 22 -7.36 6.16 -4.47
N LEU A 23 -7.74 6.02 -5.74
CA LEU A 23 -6.82 6.02 -6.87
C LEU A 23 -6.13 7.39 -7.03
N HIS A 24 -6.90 8.48 -6.98
CA HIS A 24 -6.38 9.83 -7.09
C HIS A 24 -5.40 10.17 -5.95
N GLN A 25 -5.74 9.79 -4.71
CA GLN A 25 -4.81 9.98 -3.60
C GLN A 25 -3.55 9.12 -3.77
N GLY A 26 -3.68 7.87 -4.20
CA GLY A 26 -2.49 7.06 -4.46
C GLY A 26 -1.59 7.67 -5.55
N GLU A 27 -2.16 8.28 -6.60
CA GLU A 27 -1.38 9.05 -7.58
C GLU A 27 -0.67 10.26 -6.94
N GLN A 28 -1.38 11.06 -6.13
CA GLN A 28 -0.81 12.20 -5.41
C GLN A 28 0.38 11.78 -4.52
N TYR A 29 0.28 10.63 -3.87
CA TYR A 29 1.34 10.07 -3.01
C TYR A 29 2.29 9.10 -3.76
N ARG A 30 2.24 9.09 -5.09
CA ARG A 30 3.14 8.33 -5.97
C ARG A 30 3.17 6.83 -5.66
N ALA A 31 2.00 6.22 -5.52
CA ALA A 31 1.86 4.78 -5.42
C ALA A 31 2.51 4.09 -6.63
N GLU A 32 3.41 3.14 -6.37
CA GLU A 32 4.10 2.37 -7.42
C GLU A 32 3.19 1.29 -8.00
N ALA A 33 2.30 0.76 -7.18
CA ALA A 33 1.36 -0.26 -7.56
C ALA A 33 0.13 -0.28 -6.67
N PHE A 34 -0.95 -0.85 -7.21
CA PHE A 34 -2.17 -1.18 -6.49
C PHE A 34 -2.41 -2.68 -6.48
N TRP A 35 -2.95 -3.14 -5.35
CA TRP A 35 -3.53 -4.46 -5.21
C TRP A 35 -5.05 -4.34 -5.23
N LEU A 36 -5.70 -5.02 -6.16
CA LEU A 36 -7.15 -5.08 -6.29
C LEU A 36 -7.68 -6.34 -5.59
N PRO A 37 -8.36 -6.21 -4.44
CA PRO A 37 -8.97 -7.35 -3.77
C PRO A 37 -10.08 -7.97 -4.62
N GLY A 38 -10.36 -9.25 -4.39
CA GLY A 38 -11.43 -9.98 -5.10
C GLY A 38 -12.81 -9.32 -4.97
N MET A 39 -13.07 -8.61 -3.87
CA MET A 39 -14.33 -7.84 -3.67
C MET A 39 -14.52 -6.72 -4.69
N LEU A 40 -13.44 -6.19 -5.26
CA LEU A 40 -13.46 -5.14 -6.30
C LEU A 40 -13.24 -5.70 -7.71
N HIS A 41 -13.33 -7.02 -7.89
CA HIS A 41 -13.04 -7.67 -9.17
C HIS A 41 -13.92 -7.16 -10.32
N SER A 42 -15.19 -6.84 -10.05
CA SER A 42 -16.11 -6.24 -11.03
C SER A 42 -15.71 -4.85 -11.51
N GLN A 43 -14.84 -4.15 -10.77
CA GLN A 43 -14.35 -2.81 -11.07
C GLN A 43 -12.95 -2.82 -11.70
N ALA A 44 -12.38 -4.00 -11.99
CA ALA A 44 -10.99 -4.13 -12.43
C ALA A 44 -10.69 -3.36 -13.72
N ASN A 45 -11.62 -3.35 -14.68
CA ASN A 45 -11.45 -2.60 -15.92
C ASN A 45 -11.46 -1.08 -15.70
N GLU A 46 -12.35 -0.58 -14.84
CA GLU A 46 -12.41 0.84 -14.47
C GLU A 46 -11.09 1.28 -13.81
N VAL A 47 -10.59 0.47 -12.86
CA VAL A 47 -9.31 0.71 -12.21
C VAL A 47 -8.19 0.75 -13.24
N LEU A 48 -8.07 -0.27 -14.09
CA LEU A 48 -6.99 -0.36 -15.07
C LEU A 48 -6.96 0.84 -16.03
N VAL A 49 -8.12 1.30 -16.50
CA VAL A 49 -8.23 2.47 -17.39
C VAL A 49 -7.86 3.78 -16.68
N THR A 50 -8.08 3.87 -15.37
CA THR A 50 -7.77 5.05 -14.56
C THR A 50 -6.27 5.16 -14.25
N LEU A 51 -5.58 4.03 -14.10
CA LEU A 51 -4.18 4.00 -13.67
C LEU A 51 -3.24 4.53 -14.74
N SER A 52 -2.27 5.35 -14.32
CA SER A 52 -1.16 5.75 -15.19
C SER A 52 -0.34 4.53 -15.64
N ASP A 53 0.32 4.65 -16.80
CA ASP A 53 1.22 3.63 -17.36
C ASP A 53 2.46 3.32 -16.49
N LYS A 54 2.69 4.10 -15.43
CA LYS A 54 3.80 3.91 -14.49
C LYS A 54 3.39 3.12 -13.25
N CYS A 55 2.09 2.98 -13.00
CA CYS A 55 1.56 2.32 -11.81
C CYS A 55 1.07 0.93 -12.16
N SER A 56 1.61 -0.10 -11.49
CA SER A 56 1.24 -1.49 -11.77
C SER A 56 -0.06 -1.89 -11.05
N LEU A 57 -0.87 -2.72 -11.68
CA LEU A 57 -2.05 -3.34 -11.10
C LEU A 57 -1.78 -4.82 -10.80
N PHE A 58 -2.01 -5.24 -9.57
CA PHE A 58 -1.97 -6.64 -9.15
C PHE A 58 -3.36 -7.11 -8.74
N LEU A 59 -3.80 -8.24 -9.29
CA LEU A 59 -5.11 -8.80 -9.01
C LEU A 59 -5.00 -9.95 -7.99
N GLU A 60 -5.84 -9.93 -6.96
CA GLU A 60 -5.97 -11.06 -6.03
C GLU A 60 -6.62 -12.28 -6.70
N LEU A 61 -7.58 -12.04 -7.59
CA LEU A 61 -8.28 -13.07 -8.35
C LEU A 61 -8.04 -12.86 -9.85
N ASP A 62 -7.82 -13.96 -10.57
CA ASP A 62 -7.60 -13.92 -12.01
C ASP A 62 -8.83 -13.36 -12.75
N HIS A 63 -8.59 -12.38 -13.63
CA HIS A 63 -9.56 -11.81 -14.55
C HIS A 63 -9.09 -12.09 -15.97
N GLN A 64 -9.58 -13.18 -16.58
CA GLN A 64 -9.08 -13.68 -17.87
C GLN A 64 -9.23 -12.68 -19.02
N GLU A 65 -10.28 -11.87 -18.98
CA GLU A 65 -10.59 -10.90 -20.05
C GLU A 65 -9.93 -9.52 -19.84
N LEU A 66 -9.21 -9.30 -18.73
CA LEU A 66 -8.64 -7.99 -18.46
C LEU A 66 -7.30 -7.82 -19.21
N PRO A 67 -7.15 -6.77 -20.05
CA PRO A 67 -5.96 -6.56 -20.88
C PRO A 67 -4.82 -5.96 -20.05
N LEU A 68 -4.29 -6.75 -19.11
CA LEU A 68 -3.16 -6.37 -18.25
C LEU A 68 -1.93 -5.95 -19.06
N ARG A 69 -1.26 -4.89 -18.62
CA ARG A 69 -0.01 -4.39 -19.20
C ARG A 69 1.16 -5.28 -18.80
N SER A 70 2.32 -5.10 -19.45
CA SER A 70 3.50 -5.95 -19.22
C SER A 70 3.98 -6.02 -17.77
N HIS A 71 3.75 -4.95 -16.99
CA HIS A 71 4.17 -4.83 -15.60
C HIS A 71 3.03 -5.09 -14.59
N ASP A 72 1.80 -5.28 -15.06
CA ASP A 72 0.68 -5.71 -14.22
C ASP A 72 0.78 -7.21 -13.94
N GLY A 73 0.13 -7.70 -12.89
CA GLY A 73 0.24 -9.09 -12.47
C GLY A 73 -0.96 -9.66 -11.73
N ARG A 74 -0.86 -10.95 -11.42
CA ARG A 74 -1.92 -11.73 -10.78
C ARG A 74 -1.34 -12.58 -9.66
N LEU A 75 -2.09 -12.74 -8.57
CA LEU A 75 -1.81 -13.72 -7.54
C LEU A 75 -2.25 -15.12 -8.02
N HIS A 76 -1.35 -16.08 -7.91
CA HIS A 76 -1.61 -17.48 -8.18
C HIS A 76 -1.84 -18.24 -6.87
N SER A 77 -2.54 -19.38 -6.97
CA SER A 77 -2.90 -20.23 -5.83
C SER A 77 -1.71 -20.77 -5.03
N ASN A 78 -0.51 -20.76 -5.62
CA ASN A 78 0.74 -21.15 -4.98
C ASN A 78 1.40 -20.00 -4.18
N GLY A 79 0.73 -18.85 -4.03
CA GLY A 79 1.27 -17.69 -3.31
C GLY A 79 2.28 -16.87 -4.11
N GLN A 80 2.36 -17.06 -5.42
CA GLN A 80 3.22 -16.26 -6.30
C GLN A 80 2.42 -15.19 -7.02
N ILE A 81 2.99 -14.00 -7.10
CA ILE A 81 2.55 -12.92 -7.97
C ILE A 81 3.37 -13.00 -9.24
N ILE A 82 2.69 -13.15 -10.38
CA ILE A 82 3.34 -13.25 -11.69
C ILE A 82 2.85 -12.09 -12.55
N THR A 83 3.79 -11.29 -13.06
CA THR A 83 3.49 -10.21 -14.00
C THR A 83 3.34 -10.76 -15.42
N VAL A 84 2.69 -9.99 -16.30
CA VAL A 84 2.50 -10.38 -17.72
C VAL A 84 3.83 -10.61 -18.44
N ASN A 85 4.89 -9.87 -18.11
CA ASN A 85 6.23 -10.09 -18.66
C ASN A 85 7.03 -11.22 -17.98
N GLY A 86 6.43 -11.98 -17.05
CA GLY A 86 7.03 -13.16 -16.43
C GLY A 86 7.89 -12.90 -15.19
N GLN A 87 7.92 -11.67 -14.65
CA GLN A 87 8.54 -11.43 -13.34
C GLN A 87 7.70 -12.09 -12.26
N THR A 88 8.36 -12.66 -11.27
CA THR A 88 7.70 -13.42 -10.19
C THR A 88 8.16 -12.90 -8.84
N MET A 89 7.23 -12.79 -7.90
CA MET A 89 7.49 -12.51 -6.48
C MET A 89 6.64 -13.44 -5.63
N THR A 90 7.22 -14.09 -4.63
CA THR A 90 6.47 -14.94 -3.69
C THR A 90 5.98 -14.10 -2.51
N LEU A 91 4.79 -14.40 -1.98
CA LEU A 91 4.36 -13.87 -0.70
C LEU A 91 5.27 -14.41 0.41
N ALA A 92 5.83 -13.50 1.20
CA ALA A 92 6.66 -13.86 2.33
C ALA A 92 5.82 -14.55 3.40
N THR A 93 6.40 -15.58 4.01
CA THR A 93 5.82 -16.34 5.12
C THR A 93 6.69 -16.27 6.37
N THR A 94 7.98 -16.01 6.20
CA THR A 94 8.95 -15.89 7.30
C THR A 94 9.96 -14.79 7.04
N PRO A 95 10.38 -14.02 8.07
CA PRO A 95 11.42 -13.02 7.91
C PRO A 95 12.70 -13.63 7.33
N GLY A 96 13.21 -13.04 6.24
CA GLY A 96 14.43 -13.44 5.55
C GLY A 96 14.22 -14.25 4.27
N ASP A 97 12.98 -14.61 3.93
CA ASP A 97 12.69 -15.34 2.68
C ASP A 97 12.72 -14.45 1.42
N GLY A 98 12.81 -13.13 1.60
CA GLY A 98 12.96 -12.14 0.52
C GLY A 98 11.69 -11.87 -0.28
N GLY A 99 10.55 -12.44 0.11
CA GLY A 99 9.26 -12.25 -0.56
C GLY A 99 8.56 -10.92 -0.26
N LEU A 100 7.40 -10.73 -0.89
CA LEU A 100 6.47 -9.65 -0.59
C LEU A 100 5.82 -9.89 0.77
N VAL A 101 6.08 -9.02 1.73
CA VAL A 101 5.48 -9.10 3.07
C VAL A 101 3.97 -8.82 2.98
N PRO A 102 3.11 -9.74 3.46
CA PRO A 102 1.66 -9.53 3.44
C PRO A 102 1.25 -8.41 4.42
N GLU A 103 0.02 -7.88 4.26
CA GLU A 103 -0.49 -6.78 5.09
C GLU A 103 -0.46 -7.11 6.60
N SER A 104 -0.65 -8.39 6.96
CA SER A 104 -0.52 -8.86 8.36
C SER A 104 0.87 -8.67 8.96
N GLY A 105 1.92 -8.62 8.13
CA GLY A 105 3.30 -8.37 8.57
C GLY A 105 3.62 -6.90 8.81
N MET A 106 2.72 -5.97 8.45
CA MET A 106 2.98 -4.53 8.57
C MET A 106 3.19 -4.07 10.01
N ALA A 107 2.50 -4.67 10.99
CA ALA A 107 2.69 -4.35 12.40
C ALA A 107 4.12 -4.69 12.88
N GLU A 108 4.79 -5.63 12.21
CA GLU A 108 6.14 -6.10 12.50
C GLU A 108 7.16 -5.58 11.48
N MET A 109 6.86 -4.50 10.75
CA MET A 109 7.67 -4.01 9.64
C MET A 109 9.16 -3.87 9.98
N ALA A 110 9.53 -3.48 11.21
CA ALA A 110 10.93 -3.44 11.65
C ALA A 110 11.62 -4.81 11.53
N VAL A 111 10.98 -5.89 11.98
CA VAL A 111 11.51 -7.26 11.93
C VAL A 111 11.73 -7.69 10.49
N TRP A 112 10.76 -7.42 9.62
CA TRP A 112 10.84 -7.74 8.20
C TRP A 112 11.95 -6.95 7.50
N LEU A 113 12.07 -5.65 7.79
CA LEU A 113 13.12 -4.80 7.24
C LEU A 113 14.52 -5.22 7.72
N GLU A 114 14.67 -5.62 8.99
CA GLU A 114 15.92 -6.17 9.53
C GLU A 114 16.31 -7.48 8.87
N ALA A 115 15.32 -8.30 8.50
CA ALA A 115 15.53 -9.53 7.76
C ALA A 115 15.74 -9.30 6.25
N GLY A 116 15.84 -8.06 5.79
CA GLY A 116 16.18 -7.71 4.40
C GLY A 116 14.99 -7.63 3.44
N HIS A 117 13.76 -7.54 3.95
CA HIS A 117 12.60 -7.33 3.08
C HIS A 117 12.50 -5.89 2.63
N HIS A 118 12.19 -5.69 1.36
CA HIS A 118 12.01 -4.37 0.74
C HIS A 118 10.66 -4.21 0.03
N HIS A 119 9.83 -5.26 0.05
CA HIS A 119 8.56 -5.32 -0.64
C HIS A 119 7.45 -5.58 0.37
N PHE A 120 6.46 -4.69 0.46
CA PHE A 120 5.33 -4.84 1.38
C PHE A 120 4.00 -4.61 0.66
N LEU A 121 3.00 -5.41 1.02
CA LEU A 121 1.59 -5.12 0.78
C LEU A 121 1.07 -4.31 1.98
N CYS A 122 0.45 -3.16 1.73
CA CYS A 122 -0.18 -2.38 2.79
C CYS A 122 -1.48 -1.75 2.31
N SER A 123 -2.37 -1.43 3.24
CA SER A 123 -3.56 -0.64 2.97
C SER A 123 -3.20 0.69 2.26
N ALA A 124 -3.93 1.02 1.20
CA ALA A 124 -3.72 2.25 0.45
C ALA A 124 -3.89 3.50 1.32
N ALA A 125 -4.69 3.41 2.40
CA ALA A 125 -4.83 4.52 3.35
C ALA A 125 -3.51 4.86 4.04
N VAL A 126 -2.67 3.86 4.36
CA VAL A 126 -1.43 4.06 5.12
C VAL A 126 -0.16 4.01 4.28
N GLN A 127 -0.30 3.80 2.97
CA GLN A 127 0.81 3.72 2.03
C GLN A 127 1.82 4.88 2.14
N PRO A 128 1.41 6.15 2.33
CA PRO A 128 2.39 7.25 2.40
C PRO A 128 3.36 7.13 3.58
N VAL A 129 2.87 6.74 4.76
CA VAL A 129 3.69 6.53 5.95
C VAL A 129 4.59 5.30 5.76
N ALA A 130 4.03 4.19 5.28
CA ALA A 130 4.79 2.96 5.02
C ALA A 130 5.93 3.20 4.01
N ARG A 131 5.65 3.94 2.92
CA ARG A 131 6.64 4.32 1.92
C ARG A 131 7.74 5.19 2.51
N ALA A 132 7.38 6.20 3.30
CA ALA A 132 8.37 7.08 3.91
C ALA A 132 9.31 6.30 4.83
N ILE A 133 8.78 5.37 5.64
CA ILE A 133 9.58 4.48 6.49
C ILE A 133 10.50 3.60 5.64
N LEU A 134 10.00 3.00 4.56
CA LEU A 134 10.80 2.18 3.65
C LEU A 134 11.96 2.97 3.00
N ASN A 135 11.72 4.24 2.66
CA ASN A 135 12.74 5.13 2.09
C ASN A 135 13.79 5.57 3.13
N ILE A 136 13.36 5.78 4.39
CA ILE A 136 14.26 6.15 5.49
C ILE A 136 15.11 4.96 5.92
N TRP A 137 14.56 3.74 5.94
CA TRP A 137 15.23 2.55 6.47
C TRP A 137 16.67 2.34 5.98
N PRO A 138 16.99 2.37 4.66
CA PRO A 138 18.37 2.17 4.20
C PRO A 138 19.32 3.33 4.57
N LEU A 139 18.79 4.50 4.91
CA LEU A 139 19.56 5.70 5.24
C LEU A 139 19.77 5.84 6.75
N ASP A 140 18.70 5.63 7.53
CA ASP A 140 18.69 5.75 8.99
C ASP A 140 17.68 4.76 9.61
N PRO A 141 18.11 3.51 9.90
CA PRO A 141 17.26 2.52 10.56
C PRO A 141 16.79 2.94 11.96
N TYR A 142 17.55 3.79 12.68
CA TYR A 142 17.15 4.25 14.01
C TYR A 142 15.97 5.20 13.93
N LEU A 143 16.00 6.14 12.98
CA LEU A 143 14.90 7.05 12.75
C LEU A 143 13.67 6.33 12.19
N ALA A 144 13.84 5.37 11.27
CA ALA A 144 12.74 4.55 10.78
C ALA A 144 12.07 3.79 11.95
N ARG A 145 12.86 3.20 12.87
CA ARG A 145 12.32 2.57 14.09
C ARG A 145 11.58 3.57 14.97
N HIS A 146 12.09 4.80 15.13
CA HIS A 146 11.37 5.84 15.86
C HIS A 146 9.98 6.11 15.28
N PHE A 147 9.85 6.26 13.96
CA PHE A 147 8.52 6.42 13.35
C PHE A 147 7.64 5.16 13.50
N LEU A 148 8.23 3.97 13.42
CA LEU A 148 7.53 2.71 13.67
C LEU A 148 6.95 2.61 15.09
N THR A 149 7.58 3.21 16.11
CA THR A 149 6.99 3.25 17.46
C THR A 149 5.63 3.94 17.51
N GLY A 150 5.39 4.92 16.64
CA GLY A 150 4.09 5.58 16.50
C GLY A 150 3.16 4.88 15.50
N PHE A 151 3.72 4.22 14.47
CA PHE A 151 2.95 3.59 13.42
C PHE A 151 2.41 2.21 13.80
N THR A 152 3.23 1.36 14.44
CA THR A 152 2.84 -0.01 14.80
C THR A 152 1.56 -0.08 15.64
N PRO A 153 1.37 0.75 16.69
CA PRO A 153 0.12 0.74 17.46
C PRO A 153 -1.10 1.13 16.63
N LEU A 154 -0.93 2.05 15.67
CA LEU A 154 -2.01 2.43 14.74
C LEU A 154 -2.39 1.26 13.85
N LEU A 155 -1.41 0.53 13.31
CA LEU A 155 -1.65 -0.67 12.50
C LEU A 155 -2.36 -1.78 13.29
N GLN A 156 -1.97 -2.00 14.55
CA GLN A 156 -2.57 -3.03 15.41
C GLN A 156 -4.01 -2.70 15.85
N GLY A 157 -4.34 -1.41 15.98
CA GLY A 157 -5.64 -0.94 16.43
C GLY A 157 -6.58 -0.45 15.33
N ALA A 158 -6.18 -0.52 14.06
CA ALA A 158 -6.96 0.01 12.95
C ALA A 158 -8.19 -0.84 12.64
N THR A 159 -9.30 -0.17 12.34
CA THR A 159 -10.43 -0.77 11.65
C THR A 159 -10.46 -0.35 10.18
N GLU A 160 -11.20 -1.08 9.34
CA GLU A 160 -11.42 -0.66 7.95
C GLU A 160 -12.09 0.72 7.88
N ALA A 161 -12.96 1.06 8.84
CA ALA A 161 -13.58 2.38 8.93
C ALA A 161 -12.56 3.49 9.20
N ASP A 162 -11.54 3.23 10.04
CA ASP A 162 -10.47 4.19 10.30
C ASP A 162 -9.64 4.44 9.03
N TYR A 163 -9.30 3.39 8.28
CA TYR A 163 -8.60 3.53 7.01
C TYR A 163 -9.42 4.32 5.98
N LEU A 164 -10.72 4.03 5.87
CA LEU A 164 -11.59 4.78 4.97
C LEU A 164 -11.70 6.27 5.37
N ALA A 165 -11.73 6.56 6.67
CA ALA A 165 -11.76 7.91 7.19
C ALA A 165 -10.48 8.71 6.90
N VAL A 166 -9.31 8.07 6.73
CA VAL A 166 -8.07 8.75 6.30
C VAL A 166 -8.24 9.43 4.95
N PHE A 167 -8.89 8.78 3.98
CA PHE A 167 -9.11 9.39 2.67
C PHE A 167 -9.97 10.66 2.79
N THR A 168 -11.01 10.62 3.62
CA THR A 168 -11.85 11.79 3.92
C THR A 168 -11.07 12.88 4.66
N ALA A 169 -10.21 12.50 5.61
CA ALA A 169 -9.42 13.44 6.39
C ALA A 169 -8.37 14.22 5.56
N ARG A 170 -7.82 13.62 4.51
CA ARG A 170 -6.94 14.31 3.56
C ARG A 170 -7.67 15.38 2.75
N GLU A 171 -8.91 15.10 2.35
CA GLU A 171 -9.75 16.04 1.58
C GLU A 171 -10.29 17.16 2.48
N TYR A 172 -10.66 16.83 3.72
CA TYR A 172 -11.25 17.74 4.69
C TYR A 172 -10.47 17.76 6.01
N PRO A 173 -9.24 18.33 6.02
CA PRO A 173 -8.36 18.28 7.20
C PRO A 173 -8.85 19.11 8.39
N ALA A 174 -9.77 20.05 8.16
CA ALA A 174 -10.36 20.88 9.20
C ALA A 174 -11.52 20.20 9.95
N ASN A 175 -12.05 19.09 9.43
CA ASN A 175 -13.16 18.39 10.05
C ASN A 175 -12.70 17.65 11.32
N PRO A 176 -13.58 17.47 12.32
CA PRO A 176 -13.31 16.56 13.43
C PRO A 176 -13.18 15.12 12.91
N HIS A 177 -12.13 14.42 13.37
CA HIS A 177 -11.85 13.03 13.03
C HIS A 177 -11.65 12.21 14.31
N SER A 178 -11.72 10.88 14.23
CA SER A 178 -11.41 10.00 15.36
C SER A 178 -9.98 10.20 15.87
N ASP A 179 -9.72 9.84 17.13
CA ASP A 179 -8.36 9.93 17.71
C ASP A 179 -7.33 9.13 16.90
N TRP A 180 -7.74 7.97 16.36
CA TRP A 180 -6.90 7.15 15.50
C TRP A 180 -6.52 7.91 14.22
N VAL A 181 -7.49 8.49 13.51
CA VAL A 181 -7.26 9.22 12.25
C VAL A 181 -6.41 10.46 12.51
N GLN A 182 -6.67 11.20 13.58
CA GLN A 182 -5.84 12.34 13.95
C GLN A 182 -4.39 11.94 14.25
N ALA A 183 -4.18 10.84 14.97
CA ALA A 183 -2.86 10.31 15.26
C ALA A 183 -2.12 9.90 13.97
N TYR A 184 -2.80 9.20 13.06
CA TYR A 184 -2.24 8.83 11.76
C TYR A 184 -1.89 10.08 10.92
N MET A 185 -2.82 11.02 10.75
CA MET A 185 -2.58 12.24 9.96
C MET A 185 -1.45 13.10 10.53
N LYS A 186 -1.29 13.13 11.86
CA LYS A 186 -0.15 13.78 12.52
C LYS A 186 1.18 13.09 12.19
N LEU A 187 1.20 11.76 12.17
CA LEU A 187 2.38 10.98 11.79
C LEU A 187 2.73 11.19 10.31
N GLU A 188 1.75 11.11 9.42
CA GLU A 188 1.91 11.37 7.99
C GLU A 188 2.50 12.76 7.74
N LYS A 189 1.94 13.80 8.38
CA LYS A 189 2.43 15.18 8.24
C LYS A 189 3.87 15.37 8.73
N LYS A 190 4.27 14.66 9.80
CA LYS A 190 5.66 14.69 10.29
C LYS A 190 6.61 14.09 9.27
N LEU A 191 6.26 12.95 8.68
CA LEU A 191 7.07 12.27 7.67
C LEU A 191 7.13 13.05 6.35
N HIS A 192 6.00 13.61 5.92
CA HIS A 192 5.93 14.40 4.68
C HIS A 192 6.86 15.61 4.72
N ARG A 193 6.82 16.39 5.80
CA ARG A 193 7.71 17.56 6.00
C ARG A 193 9.19 17.21 6.06
N ALA A 194 9.52 16.00 6.46
CA ALA A 194 10.90 15.62 6.69
C ALA A 194 11.54 14.94 5.45
N TYR A 195 10.74 14.33 4.56
CA TYR A 195 11.29 13.42 3.54
C TYR A 195 10.56 13.38 2.18
N LEU A 196 9.47 14.11 1.97
CA LEU A 196 8.75 14.13 0.67
C LEU A 196 8.89 15.45 -0.11
N ASP A 197 9.50 16.49 0.47
CA ASP A 197 9.82 17.78 -0.20
C ASP A 197 11.19 17.77 -0.93
N HIS A 198 11.81 16.60 -1.13
CA HIS A 198 13.12 16.45 -1.79
C HIS A 198 13.04 15.53 -3.02
#